data_AF-A0A507QQQ2-F1
#
_entry.id   AF-A0A507QQQ2-F1
#
_cell.length_a   1.000
_cell.length_b   1.000
_cell.length_c   1.000
_cell.angle_alpha   90.00
_cell.angle_beta   90.00
_cell.angle_gamma   90.00
#
_symmetry.space_group_name_H-M   'P 1'
#
loop_
_entity.id
_entity.type
_entity.pdbx_description
1 polymer ?
#
loop_
_entity_poly.entity_id
_entity_poly.type
_entity_poly.pdbx_seq_one_letter_code
_entity_poly.pdbx_strand_id
1 'polypeptide(L)'
;MPESEPQATDDQADNTLIIGISGPSSSGKTTLARLLQSIFSGLDVNTDSTDSTDSLSSSQNNNYDTDSKKLQTFIIHEDDFYVPDNRIPYTKTSSGKIVQDWDTINAIDIPFLSSSLSYVRKHGSLPPRLKSKEDLNEATDSGVDKDEIVRLRGLVRERLRLLQAEAEAQLQQQRQGQELTSSELNTTTKTLAFLEGFLLYSPPDEHNNNSNNHVLHPIHRNIHLHLFLPASYDSVKKRREGRSGYVTVGPAPEPEPGSVSISTNMPQRNSVSEELSKEETGNEVDLEKEDDSPPQNFWTDPPGYVDDIVWPHYVRDHSWLLLPEEGEGQDLNVDTMDDNELVKSVGQGTNVRTDAGVTVAPGGGGLPMVDIVKWAVEEVMKYWETREKRWRAV
;
A
#
# COMPACT_ATOMS: atom_id res chain seq x y z
N MET A 1 -31.27 20.68 16.45
CA MET A 1 -29.90 21.13 16.19
C MET A 1 -29.17 19.90 15.69
N PRO A 2 -28.63 19.91 14.46
CA PRO A 2 -27.94 18.73 13.96
C PRO A 2 -26.64 18.57 14.75
N GLU A 3 -26.41 17.35 15.23
CA GLU A 3 -25.20 16.95 15.92
C GLU A 3 -24.00 17.15 14.99
N SER A 4 -23.00 17.86 15.50
CA SER A 4 -21.75 18.16 14.83
C SER A 4 -21.02 16.87 14.45
N GLU A 5 -20.61 16.79 13.18
CA GLU A 5 -19.61 15.83 12.70
C GLU A 5 -18.41 15.77 13.65
N PRO A 6 -17.83 14.58 13.90
CA PRO A 6 -16.61 14.48 14.67
C PRO A 6 -15.49 15.22 13.93
N GLN A 7 -15.11 16.38 14.45
CA GLN A 7 -13.93 17.10 14.00
C GLN A 7 -12.72 16.18 14.13
N ALA A 8 -12.06 15.89 13.01
CA ALA A 8 -10.78 15.21 12.97
C ALA A 8 -9.80 16.01 13.84
N THR A 9 -9.43 15.44 14.98
CA THR A 9 -8.52 16.03 15.96
C THR A 9 -7.16 15.38 15.79
N ASP A 10 -6.37 15.87 14.82
CA ASP A 10 -4.89 15.94 14.90
C ASP A 10 -4.31 16.69 13.68
N ASP A 11 -4.53 18.01 13.61
CA ASP A 11 -3.82 18.90 12.67
C ASP A 11 -2.43 19.28 13.25
N GLN A 12 -1.62 18.29 13.64
CA GLN A 12 -0.17 18.47 13.57
C GLN A 12 0.20 18.44 12.09
N ALA A 13 1.08 19.34 11.64
CA ALA A 13 1.58 19.35 10.27
C ALA A 13 2.20 17.99 9.94
N ASP A 14 1.39 17.09 9.35
CA ASP A 14 1.75 15.71 9.10
C ASP A 14 2.80 15.71 7.97
N ASN A 15 4.07 15.66 8.36
CA ASN A 15 5.20 15.69 7.43
C ASN A 15 5.37 14.36 6.70
N THR A 16 4.50 13.39 6.98
CA THR A 16 4.52 12.06 6.39
C THR A 16 3.38 11.89 5.41
N LEU A 17 3.74 11.48 4.19
CA LEU A 17 2.80 10.98 3.20
C LEU A 17 2.89 9.46 3.13
N ILE A 18 1.73 8.81 3.05
CA ILE A 18 1.62 7.38 2.81
C ILE A 18 0.87 7.21 1.50
N ILE A 19 1.56 6.70 0.49
CA ILE A 19 0.99 6.37 -0.81
C ILE A 19 0.67 4.88 -0.80
N GLY A 20 -0.60 4.53 -0.89
CA GLY A 20 -1.05 3.16 -1.06
C GLY A 20 -0.91 2.74 -2.52
N ILE A 21 -0.46 1.51 -2.74
CA ILE A 21 -0.36 0.88 -4.06
C ILE A 21 -1.03 -0.49 -3.92
N SER A 22 -2.30 -0.57 -4.32
CA SER A 22 -3.11 -1.80 -4.25
C SER A 22 -3.39 -2.41 -5.63
N GLY A 23 -3.93 -3.62 -5.66
CA GLY A 23 -4.25 -4.38 -6.86
C GLY A 23 -4.07 -5.88 -6.63
N PRO A 24 -4.49 -6.73 -7.58
CA PRO A 24 -4.37 -8.18 -7.42
C PRO A 24 -2.91 -8.61 -7.23
N SER A 25 -2.72 -9.75 -6.58
CA SER A 25 -1.42 -10.40 -6.47
C SER A 25 -0.78 -10.53 -7.86
N SER A 26 0.52 -10.21 -7.98
CA SER A 26 1.27 -10.16 -9.25
C SER A 26 0.92 -9.05 -10.25
N SER A 27 0.22 -7.99 -9.86
CA SER A 27 -0.04 -6.84 -10.76
C SER A 27 1.20 -5.96 -11.03
N GLY A 28 2.22 -6.02 -10.15
CA GLY A 28 3.45 -5.21 -10.25
C GLY A 28 3.61 -4.13 -9.18
N LYS A 29 2.83 -4.21 -8.08
CA LYS A 29 2.83 -3.26 -6.96
C LYS A 29 4.22 -3.01 -6.35
N THR A 30 4.89 -4.08 -5.91
CA THR A 30 6.25 -4.03 -5.35
C THR A 30 7.24 -3.41 -6.33
N THR A 31 7.17 -3.75 -7.62
CA THR A 31 8.02 -3.15 -8.66
C THR A 31 7.79 -1.64 -8.76
N LEU A 32 6.52 -1.20 -8.78
CA LEU A 32 6.18 0.22 -8.82
C LEU A 32 6.65 0.95 -7.55
N ALA A 33 6.43 0.36 -6.37
CA ALA A 33 6.87 0.93 -5.09
C ALA A 33 8.40 1.15 -5.06
N ARG A 34 9.18 0.16 -5.50
CA ARG A 34 10.65 0.26 -5.60
C ARG A 34 11.10 1.32 -6.62
N LEU A 35 10.43 1.42 -7.77
CA LEU A 35 10.72 2.46 -8.75
C LEU A 35 10.42 3.87 -8.20
N LEU A 36 9.26 4.06 -7.57
CA LEU A 36 8.89 5.33 -6.95
C LEU A 36 9.86 5.69 -5.83
N GLN A 37 10.20 4.75 -4.93
CA GLN A 37 11.22 4.97 -3.92
C GLN A 37 12.54 5.40 -4.57
N SER A 38 13.03 4.71 -5.60
CA SER A 38 14.26 5.08 -6.30
C SER A 38 14.21 6.49 -6.92
N ILE A 39 13.04 6.90 -7.42
CA ILE A 39 12.86 8.22 -8.05
C ILE A 39 12.85 9.33 -6.99
N PHE A 40 12.16 9.12 -5.86
CA PHE A 40 11.96 10.14 -4.82
C PHE A 40 13.04 10.15 -3.72
N SER A 41 13.78 9.05 -3.54
CA SER A 41 14.71 8.89 -2.41
C SER A 41 15.85 9.90 -2.42
N GLY A 42 16.15 10.52 -1.28
CA GLY A 42 17.38 11.30 -1.12
C GLY A 42 17.44 12.57 -1.96
N LEU A 43 16.30 13.04 -2.48
CA LEU A 43 16.22 14.31 -3.19
C LEU A 43 16.41 15.45 -2.20
N ASP A 44 17.44 16.27 -2.43
CA ASP A 44 17.65 17.51 -1.69
C ASP A 44 16.68 18.57 -2.24
N VAL A 45 15.92 19.18 -1.34
CA VAL A 45 14.94 20.22 -1.68
C VAL A 45 15.61 21.62 -1.70
N ASN A 46 16.85 21.74 -1.21
CA ASN A 46 17.47 23.04 -0.89
C ASN A 46 18.67 23.44 -1.77
N THR A 47 19.30 22.54 -2.53
CA THR A 47 20.57 22.86 -3.22
C THR A 47 20.40 23.13 -4.71
N ASP A 48 20.90 24.27 -5.18
CA ASP A 48 21.07 24.67 -6.60
C ASP A 48 22.16 23.86 -7.35
N SER A 49 22.73 22.83 -6.72
CA SER A 49 23.87 22.10 -7.29
C SER A 49 23.43 21.22 -8.46
N THR A 50 23.75 21.70 -9.66
CA THR A 50 23.80 20.99 -10.95
C THR A 50 24.88 19.89 -11.00
N ASP A 51 25.35 19.40 -9.85
CA ASP A 51 26.38 18.37 -9.79
C ASP A 51 25.78 17.03 -10.23
N SER A 52 26.09 16.74 -11.48
CA SER A 52 25.61 15.65 -12.32
C SER A 52 26.38 14.35 -12.02
N THR A 53 26.65 14.09 -10.74
CA THR A 53 27.29 12.85 -10.28
C THR A 53 26.49 12.22 -9.15
N ASP A 54 25.20 11.96 -9.38
CA ASP A 54 24.46 10.89 -8.69
C ASP A 54 25.08 9.55 -9.13
N SER A 55 26.22 9.22 -8.53
CA SER A 55 26.86 7.93 -8.70
C SER A 55 26.08 6.91 -7.88
N LEU A 56 25.48 5.93 -8.57
CA LEU A 56 24.89 4.71 -8.01
C LEU A 56 25.98 3.80 -7.39
N SER A 57 26.80 4.34 -6.49
CA SER A 57 27.78 3.58 -5.73
C SER A 57 27.50 3.73 -4.24
N SER A 58 27.10 2.62 -3.63
CA SER A 58 27.33 2.34 -2.22
C SER A 58 28.80 2.58 -1.91
N SER A 59 29.11 3.66 -1.20
CA SER A 59 30.44 3.88 -0.65
C SER A 59 30.33 4.70 0.63
N GLN A 60 30.65 4.01 1.72
CA GLN A 60 31.04 4.57 3.00
C GLN A 60 32.02 5.72 2.77
N ASN A 61 31.62 6.95 3.06
CA ASN A 61 32.54 8.03 3.38
C ASN A 61 31.87 8.98 4.37
N ASN A 62 32.31 8.88 5.62
CA ASN A 62 31.93 9.71 6.73
C ASN A 62 32.52 11.12 6.54
N ASN A 63 31.74 12.01 5.97
CA ASN A 63 31.84 13.43 6.27
C ASN A 63 30.43 13.94 6.53
N TYR A 64 30.19 14.29 7.80
CA TYR A 64 28.91 14.78 8.31
C TYR A 64 28.60 16.16 7.71
N ASP A 65 27.92 16.16 6.56
CA ASP A 65 27.15 17.32 6.12
C ASP A 65 25.76 17.21 6.78
N THR A 66 25.66 17.78 7.98
CA THR A 66 24.51 17.62 8.89
C THR A 66 23.28 18.46 8.52
N ASP A 67 23.29 19.16 7.38
CA ASP A 67 22.22 20.11 7.00
C ASP A 67 21.50 19.79 5.67
N SER A 68 21.83 18.70 4.97
CA SER A 68 21.10 18.32 3.74
C SER A 68 19.70 17.78 4.09
N LYS A 69 18.64 18.57 3.87
CA LYS A 69 17.24 18.20 4.16
C LYS A 69 16.67 17.33 3.05
N LYS A 70 17.12 16.07 3.02
CA LYS A 70 16.70 15.10 2.01
C LYS A 70 15.30 14.55 2.29
N LEU A 71 14.51 14.35 1.24
CA LEU A 71 13.25 13.61 1.31
C LEU A 71 13.51 12.18 1.78
N GLN A 72 12.91 11.80 2.92
CA GLN A 72 12.99 10.44 3.44
C GLN A 72 11.97 9.56 2.73
N THR A 73 12.38 8.35 2.33
CA THR A 73 11.50 7.41 1.63
C THR A 73 11.73 5.98 2.09
N PHE A 74 10.66 5.21 2.26
CA PHE A 74 10.72 3.77 2.53
C PHE A 74 9.48 3.07 2.01
N ILE A 75 9.54 1.74 1.93
CA ILE A 75 8.43 0.89 1.50
C ILE A 75 7.92 0.13 2.73
N ILE A 76 6.61 -0.08 2.77
CA ILE A 76 5.91 -0.94 3.74
C ILE A 76 5.25 -2.02 2.90
N HIS A 77 5.61 -3.28 3.14
CA HIS A 77 5.02 -4.42 2.45
C HIS A 77 3.91 -5.01 3.33
N GLU A 78 2.69 -5.18 2.79
CA GLU A 78 1.60 -5.88 3.49
C GLU A 78 2.01 -7.31 3.90
N ASP A 79 2.85 -7.95 3.10
CA ASP A 79 3.36 -9.30 3.34
C ASP A 79 4.17 -9.40 4.66
N ASP A 80 4.75 -8.30 5.15
CA ASP A 80 5.44 -8.28 6.44
C ASP A 80 4.48 -8.48 7.64
N PHE A 81 3.17 -8.35 7.39
CA PHE A 81 2.08 -8.46 8.37
C PHE A 81 1.29 -9.77 8.26
N TYR A 82 1.75 -10.75 7.47
CA TYR A 82 1.16 -12.10 7.54
C TYR A 82 1.28 -12.68 8.96
N VAL A 83 0.21 -13.32 9.43
CA VAL A 83 0.29 -14.15 10.64
C VAL A 83 1.24 -15.33 10.39
N PRO A 84 1.87 -15.89 11.43
CA PRO A 84 2.75 -17.05 11.26
C PRO A 84 2.09 -18.23 10.55
N ASP A 85 2.88 -19.05 9.85
CA ASP A 85 2.44 -20.20 9.04
C ASP A 85 1.38 -21.08 9.74
N ASN A 86 1.54 -21.38 11.03
CA ASN A 86 0.59 -22.20 11.79
C ASN A 86 -0.76 -21.53 12.11
N ARG A 87 -0.88 -20.21 11.88
CA ARG A 87 -2.10 -19.42 12.05
C ARG A 87 -2.77 -19.05 10.72
N ILE A 88 -2.13 -19.33 9.59
CA ILE A 88 -2.76 -19.10 8.28
C ILE A 88 -4.01 -19.99 8.16
N PRO A 89 -5.18 -19.42 7.82
CA PRO A 89 -6.43 -20.17 7.76
C PRO A 89 -6.39 -21.24 6.68
N TYR A 90 -7.27 -22.23 6.79
CA TYR A 90 -7.44 -23.28 5.80
C TYR A 90 -8.73 -23.09 5.00
N THR A 91 -8.62 -23.36 3.70
CA THR A 91 -9.73 -23.36 2.76
C THR A 91 -9.73 -24.65 1.94
N LYS A 92 -10.71 -24.80 1.06
CA LYS A 92 -10.91 -25.98 0.23
C LYS A 92 -10.91 -25.59 -1.25
N THR A 93 -10.08 -26.27 -2.02
CA THR A 93 -10.07 -26.15 -3.49
C THR A 93 -11.35 -26.69 -4.10
N SER A 94 -11.60 -26.40 -5.38
CA SER A 94 -12.74 -26.96 -6.13
C SER A 94 -12.72 -28.49 -6.19
N SER A 95 -11.53 -29.08 -6.15
CA SER A 95 -11.29 -30.54 -6.04
C SER A 95 -11.50 -31.12 -4.64
N GLY A 96 -11.78 -30.29 -3.63
CA GLY A 96 -11.99 -30.70 -2.24
C GLY A 96 -10.70 -30.88 -1.42
N LYS A 97 -9.54 -30.50 -1.95
CA LYS A 97 -8.25 -30.53 -1.24
C LYS A 97 -8.22 -29.37 -0.24
N ILE A 98 -7.77 -29.67 0.98
CA ILE A 98 -7.56 -28.66 2.02
C ILE A 98 -6.18 -28.02 1.79
N VAL A 99 -6.14 -26.69 1.76
CA VAL A 99 -4.92 -25.89 1.56
C VAL A 99 -4.95 -24.67 2.48
N GLN A 100 -3.79 -24.11 2.80
CA GLN A 100 -3.69 -22.82 3.49
C GLN A 100 -4.12 -21.69 2.55
N ASP A 101 -4.89 -20.75 3.08
CA ASP A 101 -5.42 -19.58 2.39
C ASP A 101 -4.60 -18.35 2.75
N TRP A 102 -3.64 -18.02 1.90
CA TRP A 102 -2.78 -16.84 2.04
C TRP A 102 -3.41 -15.59 1.41
N ASP A 103 -4.49 -15.71 0.64
CA ASP A 103 -5.09 -14.60 -0.13
C ASP A 103 -6.43 -14.20 0.50
N THR A 104 -6.42 -14.03 1.82
CA THR A 104 -7.59 -13.65 2.61
C THR A 104 -7.20 -12.69 3.71
N ILE A 105 -8.14 -11.83 4.10
CA ILE A 105 -7.93 -10.86 5.17
C ILE A 105 -7.50 -11.49 6.50
N ASN A 106 -7.97 -12.72 6.78
CA ASN A 106 -7.66 -13.44 8.01
C ASN A 106 -6.22 -13.95 8.06
N ALA A 107 -5.48 -13.91 6.95
CA ALA A 107 -4.06 -14.23 6.93
C ALA A 107 -3.20 -13.02 7.36
N ILE A 108 -3.76 -11.82 7.46
CA ILE A 108 -3.04 -10.58 7.75
C ILE A 108 -3.35 -10.11 9.18
N ASP A 109 -2.32 -9.72 9.92
CA ASP A 109 -2.43 -9.07 11.24
C ASP A 109 -2.85 -7.60 11.07
N ILE A 110 -4.16 -7.39 10.86
CA ILE A 110 -4.77 -6.08 10.65
C ILE A 110 -4.54 -5.11 11.81
N PRO A 111 -4.64 -5.52 13.10
CA PRO A 111 -4.27 -4.66 14.21
C PRO A 111 -2.82 -4.17 14.12
N PHE A 112 -1.86 -5.06 13.86
CA PHE A 112 -0.45 -4.68 13.76
C PHE A 112 -0.18 -3.77 12.56
N LEU A 113 -0.79 -4.04 11.41
CA LEU A 113 -0.68 -3.18 10.23
C LEU A 113 -1.23 -1.79 10.50
N SER A 114 -2.44 -1.69 11.06
CA SER A 114 -3.07 -0.40 11.36
C SER A 114 -2.26 0.42 12.38
N SER A 115 -1.82 -0.20 13.48
CA SER A 115 -0.98 0.48 14.48
C SER A 115 0.36 0.94 13.90
N SER A 116 0.98 0.13 13.03
CA SER A 116 2.23 0.48 12.36
C SER A 116 2.07 1.67 11.42
N LEU A 117 0.97 1.75 10.67
CA LEU A 117 0.68 2.90 9.80
C LEU A 117 0.42 4.18 10.59
N SER A 118 -0.30 4.10 11.71
CA SER A 118 -0.49 5.25 12.60
C SER A 118 0.82 5.72 13.24
N TYR A 119 1.71 4.80 13.61
CA TYR A 119 3.07 5.14 14.03
C TYR A 119 3.83 5.85 12.90
N VAL A 120 3.81 5.31 11.68
CA VAL A 120 4.49 5.92 10.52
C VAL A 120 4.02 7.34 10.28
N ARG A 121 2.70 7.60 10.31
CA ARG A 121 2.16 8.97 10.15
C ARG A 121 2.77 9.93 11.18
N LYS A 122 2.79 9.52 12.44
CA LYS A 122 3.25 10.34 13.55
C LYS A 122 4.78 10.53 13.58
N HIS A 123 5.54 9.50 13.22
CA HIS A 123 6.99 9.45 13.43
C HIS A 123 7.82 9.58 12.15
N GLY A 124 7.22 9.48 10.97
CA GLY A 124 7.94 9.48 9.69
C GLY A 124 8.94 8.34 9.53
N SER A 125 8.78 7.25 10.30
CA SER A 125 9.67 6.10 10.33
C SER A 125 8.90 4.83 10.68
N LEU A 126 9.47 3.67 10.35
CA LEU A 126 8.91 2.38 10.72
C LEU A 126 9.00 2.16 12.24
N PRO A 127 8.02 1.49 12.87
CA PRO A 127 8.15 1.10 14.27
C PRO A 127 9.32 0.13 14.47
N PRO A 128 10.06 0.18 15.59
CA PRO A 128 11.25 -0.65 15.81
C PRO A 128 11.03 -2.16 15.66
N ARG A 129 9.82 -2.63 16.00
CA ARG A 129 9.42 -4.04 15.86
C ARG A 129 9.33 -4.51 14.41
N LEU A 130 9.03 -3.62 13.46
CA LEU A 130 8.80 -4.00 12.08
C LEU A 130 10.13 -4.10 11.32
N LYS A 131 10.49 -5.32 10.94
CA LYS A 131 11.61 -5.60 10.04
C LYS A 131 11.07 -6.18 8.75
N SER A 132 11.42 -5.57 7.62
CA SER A 132 10.96 -6.07 6.34
C SER A 132 11.67 -7.38 5.98
N LYS A 133 10.86 -8.39 5.66
CA LYS A 133 11.27 -9.69 5.14
C LYS A 133 11.30 -9.65 3.62
N GLU A 134 10.39 -8.89 3.01
CA GLU A 134 10.30 -8.71 1.56
C GLU A 134 11.50 -7.99 0.93
N ASP A 135 12.21 -7.14 1.68
CA ASP A 135 13.46 -6.55 1.22
C ASP A 135 14.61 -7.56 1.02
N LEU A 136 14.43 -8.81 1.46
CA LEU A 136 15.37 -9.91 1.23
C LEU A 136 15.12 -10.64 -0.10
N ASN A 137 13.97 -10.43 -0.74
CA ASN A 137 13.67 -11.05 -2.04
C ASN A 137 14.56 -10.43 -3.14
N GLU A 138 15.06 -11.26 -4.06
CA GLU A 138 15.88 -10.77 -5.17
C GLU A 138 15.10 -9.75 -6.02
N ALA A 139 15.69 -8.58 -6.24
CA ALA A 139 15.09 -7.56 -7.09
C ALA A 139 14.97 -8.08 -8.53
N THR A 140 13.74 -8.28 -8.99
CA THR A 140 13.45 -8.61 -10.38
C THR A 140 13.63 -7.38 -11.27
N ASP A 141 14.06 -7.60 -12.52
CA ASP A 141 14.18 -6.52 -13.50
C ASP A 141 12.82 -5.84 -13.71
N SER A 142 12.76 -4.53 -13.47
CA SER A 142 11.54 -3.74 -13.60
C SER A 142 11.11 -3.52 -15.05
N GLY A 143 12.01 -3.79 -16.01
CA GLY A 143 11.81 -3.50 -17.43
C GLY A 143 11.82 -2.00 -17.75
N VAL A 144 12.20 -1.15 -16.79
CA VAL A 144 12.34 0.30 -16.97
C VAL A 144 13.82 0.64 -17.07
N ASP A 145 14.19 1.34 -18.15
CA ASP A 145 15.57 1.78 -18.37
C ASP A 145 16.04 2.72 -17.25
N LYS A 146 17.30 2.55 -16.83
CA LYS A 146 17.95 3.41 -15.82
C LYS A 146 17.96 4.88 -16.27
N ASP A 147 18.12 5.14 -17.56
CA ASP A 147 18.10 6.51 -18.10
C ASP A 147 16.74 7.18 -17.88
N GLU A 148 15.66 6.40 -17.98
CA GLU A 148 14.31 6.90 -17.74
C GLU A 148 14.05 7.15 -16.25
N ILE A 149 14.58 6.30 -15.35
CA ILE A 149 14.55 6.54 -13.90
C ILE A 149 15.28 7.83 -13.55
N VAL A 150 16.48 8.05 -14.12
CA VAL A 150 17.27 9.29 -13.93
C VAL A 150 16.50 10.51 -14.44
N ARG A 151 15.86 10.40 -15.62
CA ARG A 151 15.04 11.47 -16.19
C ARG A 151 13.86 11.83 -15.29
N LEU A 152 13.11 10.84 -14.79
CA LEU A 152 11.98 11.05 -13.88
C LEU A 152 12.43 11.66 -12.55
N ARG A 153 13.54 11.17 -11.99
CA ARG A 153 14.16 11.74 -10.78
C ARG A 153 14.51 13.22 -10.96
N GLY A 154 15.11 13.59 -12.10
CA GLY A 154 15.41 14.99 -12.42
C GLY A 154 14.16 15.87 -12.51
N LEU A 155 13.08 15.35 -13.11
CA LEU A 155 11.80 16.06 -13.21
C LEU A 155 11.16 16.29 -11.83
N VAL A 156 11.15 15.26 -10.97
CA VAL A 156 10.63 15.36 -9.60
C VAL A 156 11.45 16.36 -8.79
N ARG A 157 12.79 16.28 -8.86
CA ARG A 157 13.70 17.22 -8.17
C ARG A 157 13.38 18.66 -8.52
N GLU A 158 13.26 18.97 -9.81
CA GLU A 158 13.01 20.35 -10.24
C GLU A 158 11.63 20.85 -9.77
N ARG A 159 10.59 20.02 -9.82
CA ARG A 159 9.26 20.40 -9.30
C ARG A 159 9.28 20.67 -7.80
N LEU A 160 9.94 19.81 -7.01
CA LEU A 160 10.07 20.01 -5.57
C LEU A 160 10.83 21.32 -5.24
N ARG A 161 11.90 21.61 -5.99
CA ARG A 161 12.68 22.85 -5.86
C ARG A 161 11.83 24.09 -6.15
N LEU A 162 11.05 24.07 -7.24
CA LEU A 162 10.15 25.17 -7.59
C LEU A 162 9.10 25.43 -6.50
N LEU A 163 8.48 24.36 -5.97
CA LEU A 163 7.51 24.48 -4.88
C LEU A 163 8.14 25.10 -3.62
N GLN A 164 9.36 24.71 -3.29
CA GLN A 164 10.09 25.25 -2.15
C GLN A 164 10.39 26.74 -2.34
N ALA A 165 10.93 27.13 -3.49
CA ALA A 165 11.22 28.53 -3.82
C ALA A 165 9.96 29.41 -3.79
N GLU A 166 8.82 28.89 -4.27
CA GLU A 166 7.54 29.57 -4.16
C GLU A 166 7.09 29.77 -2.70
N ALA A 167 7.30 28.77 -1.84
CA ALA A 167 6.99 28.87 -0.40
C ALA A 167 7.83 29.95 0.28
N GLU A 168 9.13 29.97 0.00
CA GLU A 168 10.08 30.94 0.57
C GLU A 168 9.76 32.37 0.13
N ALA A 169 9.46 32.58 -1.15
CA ALA A 169 9.08 33.88 -1.68
C ALA A 169 7.79 34.42 -1.02
N GLN A 170 6.80 33.55 -0.78
CA GLN A 170 5.54 33.92 -0.11
C GLN A 170 5.78 34.34 1.35
N LEU A 171 6.58 33.57 2.09
CA LEU A 171 6.95 33.89 3.48
C LEU A 171 7.68 35.23 3.59
N GLN A 172 8.61 35.51 2.67
CA GLN A 172 9.33 36.79 2.62
C GLN A 172 8.40 37.99 2.34
N GLN A 173 7.44 37.84 1.43
CA GLN A 173 6.45 38.88 1.12
C GLN A 173 5.53 39.19 2.30
N GLN A 174 5.09 38.17 3.05
CA GLN A 174 4.23 38.36 4.22
C GLN A 174 4.91 39.11 5.37
N ARG A 175 6.25 39.05 5.49
CA ARG A 175 7.00 39.62 6.62
C ARG A 175 7.70 40.96 6.36
N GLN A 176 7.31 41.72 5.32
CA GLN A 176 7.86 43.04 5.00
C GLN A 176 9.42 43.12 4.99
N GLY A 177 10.10 42.04 4.60
CA GLY A 177 11.56 42.04 4.43
C GLY A 177 12.41 41.90 5.71
N GLN A 178 11.87 41.36 6.81
CA GLN A 178 12.73 40.90 7.92
C GLN A 178 13.49 39.62 7.54
N GLU A 179 14.80 39.57 7.81
CA GLU A 179 15.66 38.38 7.59
C GLU A 179 15.16 37.17 8.38
N LEU A 180 15.05 36.02 7.72
CA LEU A 180 14.74 34.72 8.34
C LEU A 180 15.96 34.21 9.10
N THR A 181 15.78 33.81 10.36
CA THR A 181 16.80 33.04 11.08
C THR A 181 16.75 31.58 10.64
N SER A 182 17.91 30.93 10.51
CA SER A 182 18.03 29.51 10.11
C SER A 182 17.24 28.55 11.03
N SER A 183 17.01 28.95 12.28
CA SER A 183 16.20 28.22 13.28
C SER A 183 14.69 28.35 13.12
N GLU A 184 14.19 29.32 12.35
CA GLU A 184 12.75 29.52 12.08
C GLU A 184 12.30 28.86 10.77
N LEU A 185 13.26 28.57 9.87
CA LEU A 185 13.12 27.64 8.73
C LEU A 185 13.20 26.17 9.18
N ASN A 186 12.71 25.87 10.39
CA ASN A 186 12.71 24.53 10.99
C ASN A 186 11.69 23.66 10.23
N THR A 187 12.04 23.32 8.99
CA THR A 187 11.29 22.42 8.13
C THR A 187 11.64 21.02 8.61
N THR A 188 10.76 20.50 9.46
CA THR A 188 10.62 19.08 9.73
C THR A 188 10.90 18.25 8.48
N THR A 189 11.71 17.20 8.62
CA THR A 189 12.01 16.27 7.52
C THR A 189 10.70 15.72 6.96
N LYS A 190 10.51 15.86 5.64
CA LYS A 190 9.35 15.28 4.97
C LYS A 190 9.64 13.82 4.64
N THR A 191 8.61 13.00 4.80
CA THR A 191 8.67 11.56 4.60
C THR A 191 7.63 11.14 3.57
N LEU A 192 8.03 10.27 2.64
CA LEU A 192 7.15 9.64 1.67
C LEU A 192 7.29 8.12 1.79
N ALA A 193 6.31 7.50 2.45
CA ALA A 193 6.20 6.06 2.59
C ALA A 193 5.33 5.49 1.46
N PHE A 194 5.74 4.35 0.89
CA PHE A 194 4.97 3.61 -0.09
C PHE A 194 4.46 2.32 0.55
N LEU A 195 3.16 2.23 0.80
CA LEU A 195 2.50 1.02 1.30
C LEU A 195 2.00 0.20 0.11
N GLU A 196 2.41 -1.05 0.00
CA GLU A 196 2.00 -1.92 -1.11
C GLU A 196 1.43 -3.24 -0.58
N GLY A 197 0.35 -3.70 -1.21
CA GLY A 197 -0.44 -4.83 -0.73
C GLY A 197 -1.63 -5.14 -1.64
N PHE A 198 -2.26 -6.29 -1.49
CA PHE A 198 -3.45 -6.66 -2.26
C PHE A 198 -4.77 -6.29 -1.58
N LEU A 199 -4.80 -6.04 -0.26
CA LEU A 199 -6.03 -5.68 0.49
C LEU A 199 -5.87 -4.40 1.33
N LEU A 200 -5.63 -3.27 0.67
CA LEU A 200 -5.38 -2.01 1.38
C LEU A 200 -6.60 -1.07 1.53
N TYR A 201 -7.63 -1.20 0.68
CA TYR A 201 -8.67 -0.19 0.51
C TYR A 201 -10.05 -0.67 0.94
N SER A 202 -10.83 0.22 1.55
CA SER A 202 -12.23 0.01 1.90
C SER A 202 -13.18 0.76 0.97
N PRO A 203 -14.45 0.31 0.83
CA PRO A 203 -15.48 1.06 0.13
C PRO A 203 -15.73 2.45 0.73
N PRO A 204 -16.21 3.43 -0.06
CA PRO A 204 -16.65 4.73 0.45
C PRO A 204 -17.80 4.59 1.46
N ASP A 205 -17.84 5.48 2.46
CA ASP A 205 -18.83 5.47 3.53
C ASP A 205 -20.29 5.55 3.02
N GLU A 206 -20.52 6.19 1.87
CA GLU A 206 -21.85 6.37 1.26
C GLU A 206 -22.45 5.08 0.69
N HIS A 207 -21.63 4.07 0.42
CA HIS A 207 -22.07 2.78 -0.15
C HIS A 207 -22.36 1.71 0.91
N ASN A 208 -22.32 2.06 2.19
CA ASN A 208 -22.50 1.10 3.29
C ASN A 208 -23.61 1.57 4.25
N ASN A 209 -24.70 0.81 4.36
CA ASN A 209 -25.73 1.00 5.38
C ASN A 209 -25.23 0.74 6.82
N ASN A 210 -23.94 0.39 6.98
CA ASN A 210 -23.26 0.04 8.24
C ASN A 210 -21.81 0.60 8.26
N SER A 211 -21.65 1.84 7.77
CA SER A 211 -20.40 2.49 7.30
C SER A 211 -19.23 2.68 8.27
N ASN A 212 -19.31 2.23 9.52
CA ASN A 212 -18.22 2.43 10.48
C ASN A 212 -17.39 1.18 10.79
N ASN A 213 -17.64 0.03 10.14
CA ASN A 213 -17.07 -1.24 10.61
C ASN A 213 -16.38 -2.12 9.54
N HIS A 214 -16.02 -1.56 8.37
CA HIS A 214 -15.23 -2.35 7.41
C HIS A 214 -13.85 -2.66 7.99
N VAL A 215 -13.40 -3.91 7.89
CA VAL A 215 -12.12 -4.36 8.47
C VAL A 215 -10.91 -3.58 7.96
N LEU A 216 -10.97 -3.10 6.71
CA LEU A 216 -9.91 -2.28 6.09
C LEU A 216 -10.00 -0.77 6.37
N HIS A 217 -11.05 -0.26 7.02
CA HIS A 217 -11.17 1.17 7.32
C HIS A 217 -9.95 1.74 8.10
N PRO A 218 -9.44 1.06 9.15
CA PRO A 218 -8.26 1.54 9.88
C PRO A 218 -7.00 1.61 9.03
N ILE A 219 -6.87 0.79 7.98
CA ILE A 219 -5.75 0.83 7.04
C ILE A 219 -5.97 1.96 6.04
N HIS A 220 -7.11 1.96 5.35
CA HIS A 220 -7.48 2.94 4.32
C HIS A 220 -7.35 4.38 4.80
N ARG A 221 -7.76 4.68 6.05
CA ARG A 221 -7.72 6.03 6.64
C ARG A 221 -6.31 6.54 6.95
N ASN A 222 -5.32 5.67 7.05
CA ASN A 222 -3.93 6.08 7.20
C ASN A 222 -3.26 6.39 5.84
N ILE A 223 -3.90 6.05 4.72
CA ILE A 223 -3.38 6.25 3.36
C ILE A 223 -3.86 7.59 2.81
N HIS A 224 -2.93 8.34 2.23
CA HIS A 224 -3.18 9.69 1.71
C HIS A 224 -3.56 9.70 0.24
N LEU A 225 -2.92 8.85 -0.56
CA LEU A 225 -3.20 8.66 -1.98
C LEU A 225 -3.34 7.16 -2.26
N HIS A 226 -4.48 6.76 -2.80
CA HIS A 226 -4.82 5.37 -3.06
C HIS A 226 -4.61 5.04 -4.55
N LEU A 227 -3.42 4.58 -4.92
CA LEU A 227 -3.14 4.10 -6.29
C LEU A 227 -3.59 2.64 -6.45
N PHE A 228 -4.22 2.29 -7.56
CA PHE A 228 -4.64 0.93 -7.84
C PHE A 228 -4.12 0.44 -9.19
N LEU A 229 -3.52 -0.74 -9.22
CA LEU A 229 -2.95 -1.36 -10.42
C LEU A 229 -3.83 -2.54 -10.83
N PRO A 230 -4.74 -2.37 -11.80
CA PRO A 230 -5.47 -3.49 -12.37
C PRO A 230 -4.50 -4.46 -13.05
N ALA A 231 -4.85 -5.73 -13.07
CA ALA A 231 -4.21 -6.73 -13.92
C ALA A 231 -5.24 -7.76 -14.35
N SER A 232 -5.12 -8.23 -15.58
CA SER A 232 -6.03 -9.25 -16.09
C SER A 232 -5.83 -10.58 -15.37
N TYR A 233 -6.90 -11.35 -15.22
CA TYR A 233 -6.85 -12.73 -14.71
C TYR A 233 -5.72 -13.53 -15.37
N ASP A 234 -5.63 -13.51 -16.70
CA ASP A 234 -4.61 -14.25 -17.46
C ASP A 234 -3.18 -13.85 -17.06
N SER A 235 -2.96 -12.55 -16.84
CA SER A 235 -1.66 -12.03 -16.42
C SER A 235 -1.32 -12.44 -15.00
N VAL A 236 -2.30 -12.36 -14.09
CA VAL A 236 -2.16 -12.78 -12.69
C VAL A 236 -1.84 -14.27 -12.63
N LYS A 237 -2.61 -15.10 -13.32
CA LYS A 237 -2.43 -16.56 -13.37
C LYS A 237 -1.06 -16.94 -13.90
N LYS A 238 -0.70 -16.44 -15.08
CA LYS A 238 0.60 -16.71 -15.69
C LYS A 238 1.77 -16.34 -14.77
N ARG A 239 1.68 -15.19 -14.08
CA ARG A 239 2.74 -14.72 -13.18
C ARG A 239 2.78 -15.51 -11.88
N ARG A 240 1.63 -15.80 -11.25
CA ARG A 240 1.54 -16.57 -9.99
C ARG A 240 2.06 -17.99 -10.18
N GLU A 241 1.56 -18.70 -11.20
CA GLU A 241 1.99 -20.08 -11.49
C GLU A 241 3.46 -20.17 -11.94
N GLY A 242 4.05 -19.05 -12.38
CA GLY A 242 5.47 -18.96 -12.73
C GLY A 242 6.40 -18.61 -11.57
N ARG A 243 5.89 -18.35 -10.36
CA ARG A 243 6.72 -18.03 -9.18
C ARG A 243 7.36 -19.30 -8.62
N SER A 244 8.61 -19.17 -8.17
CA SER A 244 9.33 -20.25 -7.49
C SER A 244 8.81 -20.53 -6.07
N GLY A 245 8.11 -19.57 -5.46
CA GLY A 245 7.52 -19.62 -4.13
C GLY A 245 7.71 -18.30 -3.36
N TYR A 246 7.36 -18.32 -2.08
CA TYR A 246 7.31 -17.17 -1.17
C TYR A 246 8.10 -17.46 0.09
N VAL A 247 8.78 -16.44 0.63
CA VAL A 247 9.36 -16.50 1.97
C VAL A 247 8.24 -16.26 2.98
N THR A 248 8.07 -17.18 3.92
CA THR A 248 7.08 -17.10 4.99
C THR A 248 7.75 -17.15 6.36
N VAL A 249 7.01 -17.04 7.46
CA VAL A 249 7.57 -17.13 8.81
C VAL A 249 6.68 -17.96 9.72
N GLY A 250 7.27 -18.86 10.48
CA GLY A 250 6.48 -19.68 11.40
C GLY A 250 6.84 -21.15 11.36
N PRO A 251 6.48 -21.88 12.42
CA PRO A 251 6.45 -23.33 12.32
C PRO A 251 5.43 -23.72 11.26
N ALA A 252 5.85 -24.52 10.28
CA ALA A 252 4.92 -25.18 9.37
C ALA A 252 3.88 -25.96 10.20
N PRO A 253 2.60 -25.97 9.79
CA PRO A 253 1.59 -26.70 10.53
C PRO A 253 1.98 -28.18 10.68
N GLU A 254 2.00 -28.68 11.92
CA GLU A 254 2.10 -30.12 12.16
C GLU A 254 0.81 -30.79 11.66
N PRO A 255 0.88 -31.87 10.88
CA PRO A 255 -0.32 -32.56 10.39
C PRO A 255 -1.00 -33.32 11.54
N GLU A 256 -1.86 -32.63 12.30
CA GLU A 256 -2.79 -33.27 13.23
C GLU A 256 -4.03 -33.75 12.45
N PRO A 257 -4.26 -35.07 12.34
CA PRO A 257 -5.44 -35.59 11.68
C PRO A 257 -6.67 -35.38 12.59
N GLY A 258 -7.43 -34.32 12.35
CA GLY A 258 -8.80 -34.19 12.87
C GLY A 258 -9.24 -32.85 13.46
N SER A 259 -8.37 -31.83 13.52
CA SER A 259 -8.69 -30.53 14.15
C SER A 259 -8.59 -29.31 13.20
N VAL A 260 -8.55 -29.52 11.88
CA VAL A 260 -8.54 -28.40 10.93
C VAL A 260 -9.89 -27.68 11.01
N SER A 261 -9.91 -26.48 11.60
CA SER A 261 -11.01 -25.54 11.48
C SER A 261 -11.07 -25.06 10.04
N ILE A 262 -11.72 -25.85 9.20
CA ILE A 262 -12.09 -25.42 7.84
C ILE A 262 -13.06 -24.26 8.02
N SER A 263 -12.76 -23.11 7.44
CA SER A 263 -13.74 -22.02 7.35
C SER A 263 -14.85 -22.46 6.39
N THR A 264 -15.80 -23.27 6.88
CA THR A 264 -16.90 -23.81 6.06
C THR A 264 -18.00 -22.77 5.80
N ASN A 265 -17.97 -21.66 6.55
CA ASN A 265 -18.83 -20.50 6.32
C ASN A 265 -17.94 -19.34 5.84
N MET A 266 -18.19 -18.89 4.62
CA MET A 266 -17.73 -17.60 4.11
C MET A 266 -18.33 -16.48 4.97
N PRO A 267 -17.55 -15.55 5.54
CA PRO A 267 -18.12 -14.56 6.44
C PRO A 267 -19.05 -13.63 5.67
N GLN A 268 -20.29 -13.47 6.14
CA GLN A 268 -21.12 -12.35 5.73
C GLN A 268 -20.45 -11.05 6.21
N ARG A 269 -20.50 -9.99 5.38
CA ARG A 269 -19.90 -8.65 5.60
C ARG A 269 -20.08 -8.06 7.01
N ASN A 270 -21.08 -8.52 7.77
CA ASN A 270 -21.43 -8.02 9.10
C ASN A 270 -21.01 -8.91 10.29
N SER A 271 -20.62 -10.18 10.11
CA SER A 271 -20.27 -11.08 11.23
C SER A 271 -18.80 -11.01 11.64
N VAL A 272 -17.90 -10.55 10.75
CA VAL A 272 -16.46 -10.43 11.02
C VAL A 272 -16.17 -9.40 12.12
N SER A 273 -16.97 -8.33 12.20
CA SER A 273 -16.81 -7.30 13.23
C SER A 273 -17.16 -7.77 14.65
N GLU A 274 -17.97 -8.81 14.82
CA GLU A 274 -18.38 -9.31 16.14
C GLU A 274 -17.47 -10.40 16.73
N GLU A 275 -16.76 -11.17 15.90
CA GLU A 275 -15.81 -12.19 16.39
C GLU A 275 -14.44 -11.58 16.71
N LEU A 276 -13.94 -10.64 15.89
CA LEU A 276 -12.69 -9.91 16.17
C LEU A 276 -12.79 -9.00 17.41
N SER A 277 -14.00 -8.60 17.82
CA SER A 277 -14.20 -7.72 18.98
C SER A 277 -14.31 -8.48 20.32
N LYS A 278 -14.45 -9.81 20.32
CA LYS A 278 -14.66 -10.59 21.55
C LYS A 278 -13.42 -11.25 22.13
N GLU A 279 -12.38 -11.52 21.34
CA GLU A 279 -11.17 -12.20 21.84
C GLU A 279 -9.92 -11.32 22.01
N GLU A 280 -9.86 -10.12 21.43
CA GLU A 280 -8.64 -9.27 21.48
C GLU A 280 -8.85 -7.81 21.89
N THR A 281 -9.96 -7.45 22.57
CA THR A 281 -10.19 -6.07 23.05
C THR A 281 -9.35 -5.67 24.29
N GLY A 282 -8.14 -6.21 24.44
CA GLY A 282 -7.28 -5.93 25.60
C GLY A 282 -5.76 -6.00 25.40
N ASN A 283 -5.26 -6.38 24.22
CA ASN A 283 -3.81 -6.39 23.98
C ASN A 283 -3.44 -5.17 23.13
N GLU A 284 -2.93 -4.13 23.80
CA GLU A 284 -2.24 -3.02 23.14
C GLU A 284 -1.09 -3.60 22.29
N VAL A 285 -1.07 -3.29 20.98
CA VAL A 285 -0.01 -3.76 20.08
C VAL A 285 1.29 -3.08 20.49
N ASP A 286 2.21 -3.86 21.07
CA ASP A 286 3.54 -3.37 21.43
C ASP A 286 4.41 -3.21 20.16
N LEU A 287 4.61 -1.95 19.74
CA LEU A 287 5.41 -1.57 18.58
C LEU A 287 6.91 -1.42 18.90
N GLU A 288 7.28 -1.38 20.18
CA GLU A 288 8.64 -1.17 20.67
C GLU A 288 9.35 -2.49 21.05
N LYS A 289 8.60 -3.59 21.12
CA LYS A 289 9.14 -4.93 21.36
C LYS A 289 10.20 -5.29 20.33
N GLU A 290 11.23 -6.04 20.75
CA GLU A 290 12.12 -6.71 19.81
C GLU A 290 11.33 -7.65 18.89
N ASP A 291 11.70 -7.67 17.62
CA ASP A 291 11.13 -8.60 16.64
C ASP A 291 11.31 -10.05 17.11
N ASP A 292 10.19 -10.66 17.48
CA ASP A 292 10.07 -12.05 17.94
C ASP A 292 9.50 -12.97 16.85
N SER A 293 9.59 -12.54 15.59
CA SER A 293 9.13 -13.34 14.45
C SER A 293 9.78 -14.73 14.46
N PRO A 294 8.99 -15.80 14.25
CA PRO A 294 9.51 -17.15 14.13
C PRO A 294 10.43 -17.32 12.91
N PRO A 295 11.20 -18.43 12.83
CA PRO A 295 12.11 -18.67 11.71
C PRO A 295 11.43 -18.59 10.35
N GLN A 296 12.19 -18.15 9.34
CA GLN A 296 11.74 -18.11 7.96
C GLN A 296 11.45 -19.53 7.44
N ASN A 297 10.41 -19.64 6.62
CA ASN A 297 9.98 -20.83 5.93
C ASN A 297 9.70 -20.50 4.45
N PHE A 298 9.28 -21.48 3.66
CA PHE A 298 9.04 -21.31 2.23
C PHE A 298 7.72 -21.95 1.80
N TRP A 299 6.89 -21.18 1.09
CA TRP A 299 5.61 -21.64 0.56
C TRP A 299 5.57 -21.61 -0.97
N THR A 300 4.79 -22.49 -1.59
CA THR A 300 4.58 -22.50 -3.04
C THR A 300 3.12 -22.76 -3.34
N ASP A 301 2.55 -21.97 -4.24
CA ASP A 301 1.15 -22.10 -4.67
C ASP A 301 0.88 -23.54 -5.16
N PRO A 302 -0.08 -24.28 -4.57
CA PRO A 302 -0.42 -25.60 -5.04
C PRO A 302 -1.11 -25.50 -6.41
N PRO A 303 -1.10 -26.59 -7.22
CA PRO A 303 -1.80 -26.59 -8.51
C PRO A 303 -3.28 -26.21 -8.36
N GLY A 304 -3.75 -25.27 -9.18
CA GLY A 304 -5.12 -24.75 -9.17
C GLY A 304 -5.40 -23.66 -8.14
N TYR A 305 -4.42 -23.29 -7.30
CA TYR A 305 -4.62 -22.29 -6.23
C TYR A 305 -5.08 -20.92 -6.76
N VAL A 306 -4.59 -20.49 -7.92
CA VAL A 306 -5.02 -19.22 -8.51
C VAL A 306 -6.50 -19.23 -8.89
N ASP A 307 -6.94 -20.32 -9.52
CA ASP A 307 -8.30 -20.48 -10.01
C ASP A 307 -9.31 -20.65 -8.88
N ASP A 308 -8.91 -21.42 -7.86
CA ASP A 308 -9.80 -21.80 -6.79
C ASP A 308 -9.87 -20.75 -5.67
N ILE A 309 -8.77 -20.03 -5.40
CA ILE A 309 -8.62 -19.18 -4.21
C ILE A 309 -8.27 -17.74 -4.59
N VAL A 310 -7.11 -17.52 -5.21
CA VAL A 310 -6.54 -16.17 -5.39
C VAL A 310 -7.48 -15.25 -6.17
N TRP A 311 -7.94 -15.71 -7.33
CA TRP A 311 -8.77 -14.88 -8.21
C TRP A 311 -10.19 -14.69 -7.66
N PRO A 312 -10.91 -15.74 -7.22
CA PRO A 312 -12.21 -15.58 -6.59
C PRO A 312 -12.19 -14.64 -5.37
N HIS A 313 -11.19 -14.77 -4.48
CA HIS A 313 -11.08 -13.89 -3.30
C HIS A 313 -10.76 -12.45 -3.70
N TYR A 314 -9.84 -12.24 -4.64
CA TYR A 314 -9.58 -10.89 -5.17
C TYR A 314 -10.87 -10.25 -5.71
N VAL A 315 -11.63 -10.97 -6.53
CA VAL A 315 -12.88 -10.48 -7.11
C VAL A 315 -13.91 -10.17 -6.02
N ARG A 316 -14.07 -11.07 -5.06
CA ARG A 316 -15.01 -10.91 -3.94
C ARG A 316 -14.66 -9.68 -3.09
N ASP A 317 -13.40 -9.55 -2.67
CA ASP A 317 -12.94 -8.52 -1.75
C ASP A 317 -12.88 -7.13 -2.42
N HIS A 318 -12.78 -7.09 -3.74
CA HIS A 318 -12.81 -5.87 -4.55
C HIS A 318 -14.14 -5.67 -5.30
N SER A 319 -15.19 -6.42 -4.99
CA SER A 319 -16.46 -6.36 -5.71
C SER A 319 -17.17 -4.99 -5.62
N TRP A 320 -16.81 -4.18 -4.63
CA TRP A 320 -17.24 -2.78 -4.50
C TRP A 320 -16.52 -1.82 -5.48
N LEU A 321 -15.35 -2.23 -5.98
CA LEU A 321 -14.45 -1.48 -6.86
C LEU A 321 -14.48 -1.99 -8.31
N LEU A 322 -14.65 -3.30 -8.50
CA LEU A 322 -14.74 -3.94 -9.81
C LEU A 322 -16.12 -3.75 -10.43
N LEU A 323 -16.13 -3.61 -11.75
CA LEU A 323 -17.35 -3.52 -12.56
C LEU A 323 -17.45 -4.75 -13.48
N PRO A 324 -18.67 -5.12 -13.92
CA PRO A 324 -18.87 -6.13 -14.95
C PRO A 324 -18.09 -5.82 -16.24
N GLU A 325 -17.60 -6.86 -16.93
CA GLU A 325 -16.93 -6.70 -18.23
C GLU A 325 -17.92 -6.27 -19.33
N GLU A 326 -19.16 -6.75 -19.24
CA GLU A 326 -20.27 -6.40 -20.14
C GLU A 326 -21.35 -5.63 -19.36
N GLY A 327 -21.87 -4.53 -19.92
CA GLY A 327 -22.92 -3.70 -19.30
C GLY A 327 -22.37 -2.49 -18.57
N GLU A 328 -22.10 -1.41 -19.32
CA GLU A 328 -21.56 -0.15 -18.78
C GLU A 328 -22.36 0.36 -17.57
N GLY A 329 -21.67 0.50 -16.43
CA GLY A 329 -22.18 1.21 -15.25
C GLY A 329 -23.17 0.45 -14.37
N GLN A 330 -23.29 -0.88 -14.48
CA GLN A 330 -24.04 -1.67 -13.50
C GLN A 330 -23.12 -2.13 -12.36
N ASP A 331 -23.50 -1.84 -11.12
CA ASP A 331 -22.82 -2.37 -9.93
C ASP A 331 -23.02 -3.90 -9.82
N LEU A 332 -22.04 -4.59 -9.24
CA LEU A 332 -22.16 -6.01 -8.93
C LEU A 332 -23.19 -6.22 -7.80
N ASN A 333 -24.11 -7.17 -7.96
CA ASN A 333 -25.05 -7.53 -6.89
C ASN A 333 -24.43 -8.57 -5.95
N VAL A 334 -23.50 -8.09 -5.12
CA VAL A 334 -22.67 -8.89 -4.22
C VAL A 334 -23.50 -9.60 -3.12
N ASP A 335 -24.72 -9.16 -2.84
CA ASP A 335 -25.58 -9.79 -1.83
C ASP A 335 -26.28 -11.06 -2.34
N THR A 336 -26.38 -11.23 -3.65
CA THR A 336 -27.08 -12.35 -4.28
C THR A 336 -26.17 -13.29 -5.06
N MET A 337 -25.02 -12.78 -5.52
CA MET A 337 -24.10 -13.53 -6.36
C MET A 337 -23.14 -14.37 -5.52
N ASP A 338 -22.89 -15.60 -5.95
CA ASP A 338 -21.75 -16.38 -5.43
C ASP A 338 -20.42 -15.96 -6.10
N ASP A 339 -19.30 -16.46 -5.56
CA ASP A 339 -17.96 -16.11 -6.07
C ASP A 339 -17.77 -16.47 -7.56
N ASN A 340 -18.40 -17.56 -8.03
CA ASN A 340 -18.30 -17.96 -9.45
C ASN A 340 -19.09 -17.02 -10.36
N GLU A 341 -20.26 -16.57 -9.91
CA GLU A 341 -21.07 -15.59 -10.61
C GLU A 341 -20.37 -14.23 -10.67
N LEU A 342 -19.73 -13.80 -9.57
CA LEU A 342 -18.92 -12.58 -9.53
C LEU A 342 -17.73 -12.67 -10.50
N VAL A 343 -16.95 -13.76 -10.43
CA VAL A 343 -15.80 -13.99 -11.33
C VAL A 343 -16.24 -13.96 -12.80
N LYS A 344 -17.36 -14.62 -13.12
CA LYS A 344 -17.91 -14.61 -14.48
C LYS A 344 -18.35 -13.21 -14.93
N SER A 345 -18.93 -12.42 -14.03
CA SER A 345 -19.41 -11.08 -14.33
C SER A 345 -18.26 -10.10 -14.60
N VAL A 346 -17.19 -10.14 -13.80
CA VAL A 346 -16.05 -9.23 -13.95
C VAL A 346 -15.08 -9.66 -15.05
N GLY A 347 -15.16 -10.92 -15.51
CA GLY A 347 -14.33 -11.46 -16.57
C GLY A 347 -12.84 -11.32 -16.26
N GLN A 348 -12.12 -10.54 -17.07
CA GLN A 348 -10.70 -10.28 -16.86
C GLN A 348 -10.39 -9.41 -15.63
N GLY A 349 -11.39 -8.79 -14.98
CA GLY A 349 -11.21 -7.99 -13.76
C GLY A 349 -10.45 -6.68 -13.97
N THR A 350 -10.43 -6.19 -15.22
CA THR A 350 -9.73 -4.95 -15.61
C THR A 350 -10.64 -3.74 -15.67
N ASN A 351 -11.96 -3.94 -15.59
CA ASN A 351 -12.93 -2.85 -15.50
C ASN A 351 -13.10 -2.43 -14.03
N VAL A 352 -12.56 -1.26 -13.69
CA VAL A 352 -12.45 -0.75 -12.32
C VAL A 352 -13.09 0.62 -12.28
N ARG A 353 -13.97 0.86 -11.31
CA ARG A 353 -14.65 2.15 -11.17
C ARG A 353 -13.66 3.26 -10.78
N THR A 354 -13.93 4.48 -11.23
CA THR A 354 -13.05 5.65 -11.03
C THR A 354 -13.64 6.71 -10.10
N ASP A 355 -14.81 6.45 -9.53
CA ASP A 355 -15.59 7.34 -8.68
C ASP A 355 -15.55 6.94 -7.18
N ALA A 356 -14.75 5.94 -6.82
CA ALA A 356 -14.70 5.38 -5.47
C ALA A 356 -13.52 5.91 -4.61
N GLY A 357 -12.96 7.08 -4.95
CA GLY A 357 -11.83 7.65 -4.21
C GLY A 357 -10.50 6.90 -4.39
N VAL A 358 -10.39 6.09 -5.44
CA VAL A 358 -9.19 5.32 -5.80
C VAL A 358 -8.68 5.76 -7.17
N THR A 359 -7.40 6.05 -7.28
CA THR A 359 -6.73 6.48 -8.52
C THR A 359 -6.23 5.26 -9.28
N VAL A 360 -6.92 4.90 -10.36
CA VAL A 360 -6.69 3.66 -11.12
C VAL A 360 -5.64 3.87 -12.21
N ALA A 361 -4.67 2.95 -12.29
CA ALA A 361 -3.64 2.95 -13.31
C ALA A 361 -4.22 2.76 -14.71
N PRO A 362 -3.73 3.49 -15.72
CA PRO A 362 -4.30 3.46 -17.05
C PRO A 362 -4.09 2.11 -17.77
N GLY A 363 -4.96 1.85 -18.75
CA GLY A 363 -4.83 0.71 -19.67
C GLY A 363 -5.11 -0.67 -19.08
N GLY A 364 -5.79 -0.74 -17.93
CA GLY A 364 -6.32 -1.99 -17.38
C GLY A 364 -5.26 -3.06 -17.08
N GLY A 365 -4.03 -2.65 -16.78
CA GLY A 365 -2.90 -3.56 -16.54
C GLY A 365 -2.15 -4.03 -17.79
N GLY A 366 -2.54 -3.56 -18.98
CA GLY A 366 -1.88 -3.91 -20.24
C GLY A 366 -0.71 -3.01 -20.64
N LEU A 367 -0.52 -1.87 -19.96
CA LEU A 367 0.57 -0.93 -20.26
C LEU A 367 1.92 -1.41 -19.68
N PRO A 368 3.05 -1.08 -20.33
CA PRO A 368 4.37 -1.41 -19.81
C PRO A 368 4.66 -0.61 -18.54
N MET A 369 5.51 -1.16 -17.66
CA MET A 369 5.84 -0.56 -16.36
C MET A 369 6.40 0.87 -16.48
N VAL A 370 7.08 1.19 -17.58
CA VAL A 370 7.59 2.55 -17.85
C VAL A 370 6.47 3.60 -17.94
N ASP A 371 5.30 3.24 -18.47
CA ASP A 371 4.17 4.16 -18.58
C ASP A 371 3.41 4.24 -17.26
N ILE A 372 3.34 3.11 -16.53
CA ILE A 372 2.76 3.07 -15.18
C ILE A 372 3.57 3.93 -14.20
N VAL A 373 4.90 3.85 -14.21
CA VAL A 373 5.73 4.66 -13.31
C VAL A 373 5.64 6.16 -13.64
N LYS A 374 5.58 6.54 -14.92
CA LYS A 374 5.35 7.94 -15.33
C LYS A 374 4.02 8.47 -14.79
N TRP A 375 2.95 7.68 -14.94
CA TRP A 375 1.64 8.01 -14.41
C TRP A 375 1.68 8.16 -12.89
N ALA A 376 2.27 7.20 -12.17
CA ALA A 376 2.32 7.22 -10.72
C ALA A 376 3.15 8.40 -10.18
N VAL A 377 4.29 8.73 -10.82
CA VAL A 377 5.08 9.93 -10.49
C VAL A 377 4.23 11.18 -10.62
N GLU A 378 3.44 11.30 -11.68
CA GLU A 378 2.57 12.45 -11.89
C GLU A 378 1.48 12.55 -10.82
N GLU A 379 0.81 11.44 -10.47
CA GLU A 379 -0.22 11.43 -9.43
C GLU A 379 0.34 11.75 -8.04
N VAL A 380 1.51 11.20 -7.68
CA VAL A 380 2.21 11.53 -6.43
C VAL A 380 2.56 13.01 -6.39
N MET A 381 3.10 13.57 -7.49
CA MET A 381 3.46 14.99 -7.54
C MET A 381 2.24 15.91 -7.47
N LYS A 382 1.14 15.59 -8.17
CA LYS A 382 -0.12 16.37 -8.07
C LYS A 382 -0.65 16.40 -6.64
N TYR A 383 -0.62 15.26 -5.95
CA TYR A 383 -1.05 15.18 -4.57
C TYR A 383 -0.13 16.01 -3.66
N TRP A 384 1.18 15.88 -3.83
CA TRP A 384 2.19 16.64 -3.10
C TRP A 384 1.98 18.15 -3.25
N GLU A 385 1.86 18.64 -4.49
CA GLU A 385 1.62 20.04 -4.82
C GLU A 385 0.34 20.59 -4.20
N THR A 386 -0.73 19.78 -4.21
CA THR A 386 -2.02 20.17 -3.65
C THR A 386 -1.95 20.31 -2.13
N ARG A 387 -1.25 19.38 -1.46
CA ARG A 387 -1.07 19.42 0.00
C ARG A 387 -0.18 20.58 0.43
N GLU A 388 0.91 20.84 -0.29
CA GLU A 388 1.77 22.02 -0.08
C GLU A 388 0.97 23.33 -0.14
N LYS A 389 0.07 23.46 -1.12
CA LYS A 389 -0.79 24.64 -1.24
C LYS A 389 -1.79 24.75 -0.08
N ARG A 390 -2.35 23.63 0.39
CA ARG A 390 -3.31 23.60 1.51
C ARG A 390 -2.66 24.05 2.82
N TRP A 391 -1.42 23.65 3.09
CA TRP A 391 -0.66 24.13 4.25
C TRP A 391 -0.34 25.62 4.21
N ARG A 392 -0.26 26.24 3.02
CA ARG A 392 0.01 27.67 2.86
C ARG A 392 -1.23 28.56 2.98
N ALA A 393 -2.42 27.97 2.88
CA ALA A 393 -3.70 28.70 2.91
C ALA A 393 -4.28 28.88 4.32
N VAL A 394 -3.77 28.11 5.29
CA VAL A 394 -4.03 28.24 6.74
C VAL A 394 -2.94 29.10 7.35
#